data_AF-A0A1Y1HRC2-F1
#
_entry.id   AF-A0A1Y1HRC2-F1
#
_cell.length_a   1.000
_cell.length_b   1.000
_cell.length_c   1.000
_cell.angle_alpha   90.00
_cell.angle_beta   90.00
_cell.angle_gamma   90.00
#
_symmetry.space_group_name_H-M   'P 1'
#
loop_
_entity.id
_entity.type
_entity.pdbx_description
1 polymer ?
#
loop_
_entity_poly.entity_id
_entity_poly.type
_entity_poly.pdbx_seq_one_letter_code
_entity_poly.pdbx_strand_id
1 'polypeptide(L)'
;MRSSYEAVDELDFVPMDRFQVKFWKLRQSELEPYALQYSPLKAKYGDLSDPLYFDFISFSQYAAISNEMREGQQVFQEKLGAGGLVKTVRRNPELRDNASLPSAFKESVAKKIYTGLVEGFEEVQFGGPVPCEAGAPADCVVNGVKQILSIFVKAGYALKATVSDVDQLGDGSRRIQVRVEGPANLWSVRSLASRRASVYNEFLALAVLGFLLASGVPSTFASKYSDTSIDYDFDCSTKRT
;
A
#
# COMPACT_ATOMS: atom_id res chain seq x y z
N MET A 1 0.35 -7.02 0.29
CA MET A 1 -0.80 -7.80 -0.23
C MET A 1 -1.74 -8.24 0.89
N ARG A 2 -1.30 -9.06 1.88
CA ARG A 2 -2.16 -9.49 3.00
C ARG A 2 -2.64 -8.31 3.86
N SER A 3 -1.75 -7.37 4.19
CA SER A 3 -2.10 -6.13 4.91
C SER A 3 -3.21 -5.32 4.24
N SER A 4 -3.27 -5.35 2.90
CA SER A 4 -4.32 -4.69 2.12
C SER A 4 -5.67 -5.41 2.26
N TYR A 5 -5.69 -6.75 2.34
CA TYR A 5 -6.93 -7.50 2.64
C TYR A 5 -7.44 -7.20 4.04
N GLU A 6 -6.56 -7.23 5.02
CA GLU A 6 -6.89 -6.94 6.43
C GLU A 6 -7.41 -5.51 6.59
N ALA A 7 -6.89 -4.55 5.83
CA ALA A 7 -7.40 -3.19 5.82
C ALA A 7 -8.77 -3.05 5.14
N VAL A 8 -9.11 -3.86 4.14
CA VAL A 8 -10.47 -3.88 3.56
C VAL A 8 -11.47 -4.39 4.60
N ASP A 9 -11.13 -5.49 5.26
CA ASP A 9 -11.94 -6.13 6.30
C ASP A 9 -12.14 -5.18 7.49
N GLU A 10 -11.07 -4.58 8.01
CA GLU A 10 -11.13 -3.63 9.14
C GLU A 10 -11.97 -2.38 8.85
N LEU A 11 -11.92 -1.87 7.62
CA LEU A 11 -12.64 -0.63 7.26
C LEU A 11 -14.10 -0.85 6.93
N ASP A 12 -14.59 -2.10 6.93
CA ASP A 12 -16.00 -2.46 6.87
C ASP A 12 -16.76 -1.66 5.80
N PHE A 13 -16.27 -1.57 4.56
CA PHE A 13 -16.97 -0.86 3.48
C PHE A 13 -17.61 -1.79 2.45
N VAL A 14 -17.30 -3.08 2.50
CA VAL A 14 -17.82 -4.11 1.60
C VAL A 14 -17.81 -5.47 2.33
N PRO A 15 -18.83 -6.34 2.15
CA PRO A 15 -18.76 -7.72 2.64
C PRO A 15 -17.60 -8.48 2.00
N MET A 16 -16.78 -9.19 2.80
CA MET A 16 -15.56 -9.83 2.29
C MET A 16 -15.84 -10.96 1.30
N ASP A 17 -16.96 -11.68 1.44
CA ASP A 17 -17.39 -12.69 0.47
C ASP A 17 -17.65 -12.07 -0.92
N ARG A 18 -18.27 -10.88 -0.95
CA ARG A 18 -18.53 -10.15 -2.19
C ARG A 18 -17.25 -9.56 -2.77
N PHE A 19 -16.41 -8.96 -1.92
CA PHE A 19 -15.13 -8.40 -2.34
C PHE A 19 -14.25 -9.47 -3.00
N GLN A 20 -14.11 -10.64 -2.38
CA GLN A 20 -13.32 -11.75 -2.93
C GLN A 20 -13.83 -12.22 -4.29
N VAL A 21 -15.16 -12.36 -4.45
CA VAL A 21 -15.75 -12.73 -5.75
C VAL A 21 -15.48 -11.67 -6.81
N LYS A 22 -15.65 -10.38 -6.48
CA LYS A 22 -15.40 -9.27 -7.42
C LYS A 22 -13.92 -9.19 -7.81
N PHE A 23 -13.01 -9.29 -6.84
CA PHE A 23 -11.58 -9.35 -7.08
C PHE A 23 -11.19 -10.54 -7.97
N TRP A 24 -11.73 -11.73 -7.69
CA TRP A 24 -11.45 -12.93 -8.50
C TRP A 24 -11.94 -12.79 -9.93
N LYS A 25 -13.16 -12.26 -10.13
CA LYS A 25 -13.71 -12.01 -11.47
C LYS A 25 -12.89 -10.98 -12.25
N LEU A 26 -12.48 -9.89 -11.59
CA LEU A 26 -11.64 -8.87 -12.21
C LEU A 26 -10.27 -9.45 -12.61
N ARG A 27 -9.63 -10.19 -11.70
CA ARG A 27 -8.40 -10.91 -12.00
C ARG A 27 -8.56 -11.83 -13.21
N GLN A 28 -9.67 -12.56 -13.30
CA GLN A 28 -9.92 -13.45 -14.44
C GLN A 28 -10.06 -12.68 -15.75
N SER A 29 -10.80 -11.57 -15.78
CA SER A 29 -11.02 -10.78 -17.00
C SER A 29 -9.78 -10.04 -17.50
N GLU A 30 -8.84 -9.73 -16.61
CA GLU A 30 -7.64 -8.94 -16.93
C GLU A 30 -6.42 -9.80 -17.27
N LEU A 31 -6.52 -11.12 -17.06
CA LEU A 31 -5.42 -12.07 -17.21
C LEU A 31 -4.89 -12.14 -18.65
N GLU A 32 -5.79 -12.35 -19.61
CA GLU A 32 -5.42 -12.52 -21.02
C GLU A 32 -4.83 -11.23 -21.62
N PRO A 33 -5.45 -10.04 -21.43
CA PRO A 33 -4.84 -8.78 -21.85
C PRO A 33 -3.44 -8.56 -21.27
N TYR A 34 -3.24 -8.85 -19.98
CA TYR A 34 -1.94 -8.74 -19.33
C TYR A 34 -0.91 -9.69 -19.96
N ALA A 35 -1.29 -10.96 -20.15
CA ALA A 35 -0.41 -11.97 -20.74
C ALA A 35 0.02 -11.60 -22.18
N LEU A 36 -0.88 -11.04 -22.97
CA LEU A 36 -0.56 -10.59 -24.34
C LEU A 36 0.45 -9.44 -24.34
N GLN A 37 0.32 -8.48 -23.41
CA GLN A 37 1.23 -7.34 -23.30
C GLN A 37 2.68 -7.75 -22.96
N TYR A 38 2.86 -8.81 -22.19
CA TYR A 38 4.18 -9.27 -21.73
C TYR A 38 4.77 -10.41 -22.57
N SER A 39 4.07 -10.88 -23.61
CA SER A 39 4.56 -11.93 -24.50
C SER A 39 5.93 -11.58 -25.10
N PRO A 40 6.92 -12.49 -25.12
CA PRO A 40 6.82 -13.92 -24.81
C PRO A 40 7.07 -14.29 -23.32
N LEU A 41 7.25 -13.31 -22.43
CA LEU A 41 7.41 -13.57 -21.00
C LEU A 41 6.10 -14.12 -20.41
N LYS A 42 6.22 -15.06 -19.47
CA LYS A 42 5.08 -15.70 -18.82
C LYS A 42 5.18 -15.55 -17.31
N ALA A 43 4.18 -14.91 -16.72
CA ALA A 43 4.04 -14.81 -15.28
C ALA A 43 3.77 -16.21 -14.67
N LYS A 44 4.37 -16.50 -13.51
CA LYS A 44 4.05 -17.72 -12.75
C LYS A 44 2.81 -17.46 -11.89
N TYR A 45 1.64 -17.78 -12.42
CA TYR A 45 0.39 -17.46 -11.74
C TYR A 45 0.27 -18.15 -10.37
N GLY A 46 0.03 -17.33 -9.34
CA GLY A 46 -0.07 -17.79 -7.95
C GLY A 46 1.22 -17.65 -7.16
N ASP A 47 2.35 -17.43 -7.83
CA ASP A 47 3.66 -17.27 -7.20
C ASP A 47 3.97 -15.78 -6.96
N LEU A 48 3.80 -15.31 -5.72
CA LEU A 48 4.08 -13.92 -5.36
C LEU A 48 5.56 -13.54 -5.44
N SER A 49 6.48 -14.51 -5.58
CA SER A 49 7.90 -14.23 -5.82
C SER A 49 8.19 -13.90 -7.30
N ASP A 50 7.27 -14.22 -8.20
CA ASP A 50 7.35 -13.84 -9.60
C ASP A 50 6.95 -12.36 -9.77
N PRO A 51 7.85 -11.49 -10.27
CA PRO A 51 7.59 -10.05 -10.33
C PRO A 51 6.44 -9.70 -11.28
N LEU A 52 6.25 -10.46 -12.36
CA LEU A 52 5.13 -10.24 -13.29
C LEU A 52 3.79 -10.59 -12.63
N TYR A 53 3.72 -11.72 -11.92
CA TYR A 53 2.51 -12.06 -11.18
C TYR A 53 2.25 -11.07 -10.04
N PHE A 54 3.30 -10.64 -9.32
CA PHE A 54 3.19 -9.63 -8.26
C PHE A 54 2.62 -8.30 -8.79
N ASP A 55 3.10 -7.82 -9.94
CA ASP A 55 2.59 -6.60 -10.58
C ASP A 55 1.11 -6.78 -10.96
N PHE A 56 0.79 -7.87 -11.67
CA PHE A 56 -0.57 -8.16 -12.11
C PHE A 56 -1.59 -8.29 -10.96
N ILE A 57 -1.22 -9.01 -9.91
CA ILE A 57 -2.12 -9.24 -8.77
C ILE A 57 -2.28 -7.97 -7.93
N SER A 58 -1.23 -7.13 -7.85
CA SER A 58 -1.28 -5.81 -7.22
C SER A 58 -2.31 -4.91 -7.91
N PHE A 59 -2.26 -4.85 -9.24
CA PHE A 59 -3.26 -4.15 -10.04
C PHE A 59 -4.68 -4.67 -9.76
N SER A 60 -4.88 -5.98 -9.88
CA SER A 60 -6.21 -6.58 -9.72
C SER A 60 -6.79 -6.30 -8.33
N GLN A 61 -5.96 -6.39 -7.28
CA GLN A 61 -6.41 -6.17 -5.90
C GLN A 61 -6.80 -4.71 -5.70
N TYR A 62 -5.92 -3.77 -6.05
CA TYR A 62 -6.15 -2.35 -5.78
C TYR A 62 -7.20 -1.72 -6.70
N ALA A 63 -7.42 -2.26 -7.90
CA ALA A 63 -8.53 -1.90 -8.76
C ALA A 63 -9.87 -2.31 -8.14
N ALA A 64 -9.96 -3.55 -7.62
CA ALA A 64 -11.15 -4.01 -6.91
C ALA A 64 -11.42 -3.16 -5.65
N ILE A 65 -10.39 -2.90 -4.85
CA ILE A 65 -10.50 -2.06 -3.64
C ILE A 65 -11.01 -0.67 -3.99
N SER A 66 -10.40 -0.01 -4.98
CA SER A 66 -10.79 1.33 -5.40
C SER A 66 -12.24 1.41 -5.88
N ASN A 67 -12.71 0.40 -6.61
CA ASN A 67 -14.10 0.32 -7.06
C ASN A 67 -15.07 0.16 -5.88
N GLU A 68 -14.76 -0.74 -4.94
CA GLU A 68 -15.62 -0.98 -3.78
C GLU A 68 -15.64 0.20 -2.80
N MET A 69 -14.54 0.96 -2.66
CA MET A 69 -14.53 2.17 -1.84
C MET A 69 -15.52 3.22 -2.34
N ARG A 70 -15.67 3.37 -3.67
CA ARG A 70 -16.60 4.35 -4.26
C ARG A 70 -18.04 4.07 -3.86
N GLU A 71 -18.41 2.79 -3.83
CA GLU A 71 -19.75 2.30 -3.48
C GLU A 71 -19.82 1.79 -2.03
N GLY A 72 -18.88 2.20 -1.18
CA GLY A 72 -18.74 1.70 0.19
C GLY A 72 -20.03 1.84 1.00
N GLN A 73 -20.41 0.75 1.67
CA GLN A 73 -21.63 0.66 2.47
C GLN A 73 -21.36 0.99 3.94
N GLN A 74 -22.32 1.64 4.59
CA GLN A 74 -22.27 1.89 6.04
C GLN A 74 -22.74 0.70 6.88
N VAL A 75 -23.72 -0.04 6.36
CA VAL A 75 -24.32 -1.20 7.04
C VAL A 75 -24.59 -2.25 5.98
N PHE A 76 -24.14 -3.47 6.23
CA PHE A 76 -24.37 -4.59 5.32
C PHE A 76 -24.44 -5.92 6.07
N GLN A 77 -24.84 -6.95 5.34
CA GLN A 77 -24.80 -8.33 5.79
C GLN A 77 -23.60 -9.04 5.18
N GLU A 78 -22.86 -9.74 6.01
CA GLU A 78 -21.69 -10.53 5.62
C GLU A 78 -21.89 -12.00 5.99
N LYS A 79 -21.46 -12.89 5.09
CA LYS A 79 -21.47 -14.33 5.31
C LYS A 79 -20.18 -14.77 5.98
N LEU A 80 -20.30 -15.45 7.12
CA LEU A 80 -19.21 -16.01 7.90
C LEU A 80 -19.10 -17.52 7.69
N GLY A 81 -17.89 -17.95 7.32
CA GLY A 81 -17.53 -19.36 7.18
C GLY A 81 -18.33 -20.13 6.12
N ALA A 82 -18.08 -21.44 6.04
CA ALA A 82 -18.74 -22.32 5.07
C ALA A 82 -20.23 -22.56 5.38
N GLY A 83 -20.65 -22.37 6.64
CA GLY A 83 -22.03 -22.58 7.09
C GLY A 83 -23.00 -21.46 6.71
N GLY A 84 -22.52 -20.34 6.13
CA GLY A 84 -23.37 -19.26 5.64
C GLY A 84 -24.06 -18.43 6.73
N LEU A 85 -23.52 -18.43 7.96
CA LEU A 85 -24.00 -17.57 9.04
C LEU A 85 -23.91 -16.12 8.59
N VAL A 86 -24.96 -15.33 8.83
CA VAL A 86 -25.00 -13.92 8.42
C VAL A 86 -24.81 -13.03 9.63
N LYS A 87 -23.82 -12.13 9.57
CA LYS A 87 -23.59 -11.08 10.56
C LYS A 87 -23.96 -9.74 9.94
N THR A 88 -24.59 -8.87 10.75
CA THR A 88 -24.74 -7.46 10.38
C THR A 88 -23.48 -6.72 10.81
N VAL A 89 -22.83 -6.08 9.85
CA VAL A 89 -21.62 -5.28 10.03
C VAL A 89 -21.99 -3.81 9.89
N ARG A 90 -21.38 -2.96 10.73
CA ARG A 90 -21.60 -1.51 10.76
C ARG A 90 -20.25 -0.82 10.78
N ARG A 91 -19.96 -0.07 9.73
CA ARG A 91 -18.72 0.69 9.60
C ARG A 91 -18.59 1.75 10.70
N ASN A 92 -17.36 2.10 11.05
CA ASN A 92 -17.07 3.21 11.95
C ASN A 92 -17.82 4.49 11.47
N PRO A 93 -18.68 5.10 12.32
CA PRO A 93 -19.40 6.32 11.99
C PRO A 93 -18.51 7.52 11.61
N GLU A 94 -17.26 7.55 12.08
CA GLU A 94 -16.28 8.59 11.72
C GLU A 94 -15.87 8.50 10.24
N LEU A 95 -15.95 7.30 9.65
CA LEU A 95 -15.73 7.05 8.22
C LEU A 95 -17.07 7.03 7.48
N ARG A 96 -17.96 7.99 7.81
CA ARG A 96 -19.28 8.06 7.17
C ARG A 96 -19.16 8.32 5.66
N ASP A 97 -18.23 9.20 5.31
CA ASP A 97 -17.98 9.64 3.95
C ASP A 97 -16.99 8.70 3.24
N ASN A 98 -17.41 8.16 2.09
CA ASN A 98 -16.57 7.29 1.27
C ASN A 98 -15.30 7.99 0.75
N ALA A 99 -15.29 9.32 0.65
CA ALA A 99 -14.10 10.09 0.27
C ALA A 99 -12.96 9.97 1.28
N SER A 100 -13.25 9.59 2.54
CA SER A 100 -12.23 9.39 3.59
C SER A 100 -11.56 8.01 3.55
N LEU A 101 -12.19 7.02 2.90
CA LEU A 101 -11.71 5.62 2.88
C LEU A 101 -10.31 5.46 2.28
N PRO A 102 -9.93 6.13 1.18
CA PRO A 102 -8.59 5.97 0.61
C PRO A 102 -7.49 6.36 1.60
N SER A 103 -7.70 7.43 2.37
CA SER A 103 -6.74 7.88 3.38
C SER A 103 -6.65 6.89 4.54
N ALA A 104 -7.80 6.51 5.12
CA ALA A 104 -7.87 5.53 6.21
C ALA A 104 -7.27 4.17 5.82
N PHE A 105 -7.47 3.75 4.57
CA PHE A 105 -6.89 2.52 4.03
C PHE A 105 -5.38 2.60 3.91
N LYS A 106 -4.83 3.69 3.35
CA LYS A 106 -3.38 3.87 3.25
C LYS A 106 -2.74 3.84 4.63
N GLU A 107 -3.33 4.49 5.63
CA GLU A 107 -2.82 4.49 7.01
C GLU A 107 -2.87 3.08 7.63
N SER A 108 -4.00 2.37 7.51
CA SER A 108 -4.14 1.00 8.04
C SER A 108 -3.14 0.04 7.39
N VAL A 109 -2.98 0.11 6.06
CA VAL A 109 -2.02 -0.72 5.32
C VAL A 109 -0.58 -0.37 5.71
N ALA A 110 -0.25 0.92 5.78
CA ALA A 110 1.08 1.39 6.17
C ALA A 110 1.50 0.87 7.54
N LYS A 111 0.61 0.99 8.53
CA LYS A 111 0.82 0.47 9.88
C LYS A 111 1.09 -1.04 9.86
N LYS A 112 0.23 -1.82 9.20
CA LYS A 112 0.36 -3.29 9.13
C LYS A 112 1.64 -3.74 8.42
N ILE A 113 1.99 -3.10 7.30
CA ILE A 113 3.25 -3.40 6.59
C ILE A 113 4.43 -3.14 7.51
N TYR A 114 4.47 -1.99 8.18
CA TYR A 114 5.57 -1.64 9.06
C TYR A 114 5.66 -2.56 10.29
N THR A 115 4.54 -2.88 10.93
CA THR A 115 4.47 -3.87 12.00
C THR A 115 5.08 -5.20 11.56
N GLY A 116 4.70 -5.72 10.38
CA GLY A 116 5.27 -6.95 9.85
C GLY A 116 6.77 -6.86 9.53
N LEU A 117 7.30 -5.68 9.19
CA LEU A 117 8.74 -5.50 8.99
C LEU A 117 9.53 -5.56 10.31
N VAL A 118 8.98 -5.02 11.39
CA VAL A 118 9.64 -4.93 12.71
C VAL A 118 9.46 -6.22 13.52
N GLU A 119 8.24 -6.73 13.60
CA GLU A 119 7.90 -7.92 14.40
C GLU A 119 8.17 -9.22 13.63
N GLY A 120 8.35 -9.12 12.32
CA GLY A 120 8.42 -10.26 11.42
C GLY A 120 7.04 -10.78 11.05
N PHE A 121 7.04 -11.86 10.27
CA PHE A 121 5.83 -12.51 9.83
C PHE A 121 6.06 -14.01 9.72
N GLU A 122 5.22 -14.78 10.40
CA GLU A 122 5.42 -16.23 10.56
C GLU A 122 6.83 -16.49 11.13
N GLU A 123 7.64 -17.31 10.48
CA GLU A 123 9.00 -17.64 10.93
C GLU A 123 10.09 -16.75 10.29
N VAL A 124 9.69 -15.68 9.59
CA VAL A 124 10.60 -14.80 8.84
C VAL A 124 10.75 -13.45 9.53
N GLN A 125 12.01 -13.06 9.74
CA GLN A 125 12.38 -11.73 10.23
C GLN A 125 12.95 -10.90 9.09
N PHE A 126 12.40 -9.70 8.87
CA PHE A 126 12.82 -8.81 7.78
C PHE A 126 13.84 -7.76 8.23
N GLY A 127 13.99 -7.54 9.54
CA GLY A 127 14.94 -6.58 10.09
C GLY A 127 14.52 -5.12 9.89
N GLY A 128 13.22 -4.83 10.00
CA GLY A 128 12.71 -3.45 9.96
C GLY A 128 13.32 -2.60 11.08
N PRO A 129 13.59 -1.30 10.82
CA PRO A 129 14.17 -0.40 11.82
C PRO A 129 13.18 -0.16 12.96
N VAL A 130 13.71 -0.08 14.18
CA VAL A 130 12.96 0.39 15.36
C VAL A 130 12.50 1.84 15.13
N PRO A 131 11.29 2.23 15.56
CA PRO A 131 10.84 3.61 15.44
C PRO A 131 11.78 4.59 16.14
N CYS A 132 11.93 5.79 15.59
CA CYS A 132 12.65 6.86 16.27
C CYS A 132 11.81 7.38 17.46
N GLU A 133 12.49 7.89 18.50
CA GLU A 133 11.81 8.61 19.58
C GLU A 133 11.16 9.91 19.08
N ALA A 134 10.10 10.34 19.77
CA ALA A 134 9.41 11.58 19.42
C ALA A 134 10.38 12.77 19.53
N GLY A 135 10.49 13.56 18.46
CA GLY A 135 11.44 14.67 18.39
C GLY A 135 12.88 14.28 18.03
N ALA A 136 13.12 13.04 17.62
CA ALA A 136 14.43 12.58 17.17
C ALA A 136 15.02 13.44 16.03
N PRO A 137 16.37 13.49 15.92
CA PRO A 137 17.05 14.17 14.82
C PRO A 137 16.61 13.67 13.45
N ALA A 138 16.68 14.53 12.44
CA ALA A 138 16.35 14.19 11.05
C ALA A 138 17.12 12.96 10.54
N ASP A 139 18.37 12.79 10.99
CA ASP A 139 19.21 11.66 10.60
C ASP A 139 18.64 10.32 11.05
N CYS A 140 17.97 10.24 12.21
CA CYS A 140 17.32 9.00 12.65
C CYS A 140 16.25 8.58 11.64
N VAL A 141 15.40 9.53 11.26
CA VAL A 141 14.30 9.31 10.31
C VAL A 141 14.85 8.90 8.94
N VAL A 142 15.80 9.66 8.40
CA VAL A 142 16.39 9.38 7.08
C VAL A 142 17.07 8.01 7.06
N ASN A 143 17.80 7.66 8.12
CA ASN A 143 18.48 6.36 8.21
C ASN A 143 17.47 5.21 8.32
N GLY A 144 16.38 5.37 9.07
CA GLY A 144 15.30 4.39 9.12
C GLY A 144 14.61 4.21 7.76
N VAL A 145 14.31 5.30 7.06
CA VAL A 145 13.77 5.24 5.68
C VAL A 145 14.74 4.48 4.77
N LYS A 146 16.04 4.80 4.79
CA LYS A 146 17.05 4.09 3.99
C LYS A 146 17.11 2.59 4.30
N GLN A 147 16.97 2.20 5.58
CA GLN A 147 16.94 0.79 5.98
C GLN A 147 15.72 0.06 5.39
N ILE A 148 14.53 0.65 5.48
CA ILE A 148 13.30 0.10 4.89
C ILE A 148 13.47 -0.11 3.40
N LEU A 149 13.93 0.92 2.68
CA LEU A 149 14.14 0.84 1.24
C LEU A 149 15.16 -0.26 0.89
N SER A 150 16.22 -0.41 1.68
CA SER A 150 17.23 -1.45 1.48
C SER A 150 16.64 -2.86 1.62
N ILE A 151 15.72 -3.09 2.56
CA ILE A 151 15.04 -4.39 2.72
C ILE A 151 14.32 -4.77 1.43
N PHE A 152 13.51 -3.86 0.89
CA PHE A 152 12.74 -4.12 -0.33
C PHE A 152 13.62 -4.28 -1.57
N VAL A 153 14.68 -3.48 -1.71
CA VAL A 153 15.64 -3.62 -2.83
C VAL A 153 16.35 -4.97 -2.75
N LYS A 154 16.83 -5.38 -1.57
CA LYS A 154 17.47 -6.69 -1.37
C LYS A 154 16.53 -7.86 -1.65
N ALA A 155 15.24 -7.70 -1.36
CA ALA A 155 14.21 -8.68 -1.67
C ALA A 155 13.73 -8.65 -3.13
N GLY A 156 14.29 -7.77 -3.98
CA GLY A 156 14.00 -7.73 -5.41
C GLY A 156 12.74 -6.95 -5.80
N TYR A 157 12.17 -6.16 -4.89
CA TYR A 157 10.98 -5.35 -5.17
C TYR A 157 11.27 -4.04 -5.94
N ALA A 158 12.53 -3.67 -6.05
CA ALA A 158 13.01 -2.57 -6.88
C ALA A 158 14.48 -2.79 -7.25
N LEU A 159 14.93 -2.23 -8.37
CA LEU A 159 16.34 -2.28 -8.75
C LEU A 159 17.20 -1.39 -7.85
N LYS A 160 16.66 -0.22 -7.50
CA LYS A 160 17.34 0.77 -6.66
C LYS A 160 16.34 1.70 -6.00
N ALA A 161 16.66 2.16 -4.80
CA ALA A 161 15.90 3.19 -4.12
C ALA A 161 16.85 4.21 -3.47
N THR A 162 16.53 5.49 -3.58
CA THR A 162 17.33 6.60 -3.04
C THR A 162 16.45 7.55 -2.26
N VAL A 163 17.01 8.11 -1.18
CA VAL A 163 16.38 9.18 -0.39
C VAL A 163 17.17 10.45 -0.65
N SER A 164 16.49 11.51 -1.06
CA SER A 164 17.04 12.86 -1.23
C SER A 164 16.32 13.86 -0.34
N ASP A 165 17.09 14.86 0.09
CA ASP A 165 16.78 16.06 0.88
C ASP A 165 15.69 16.00 1.97
N VAL A 166 16.09 16.46 3.15
CA VAL A 166 15.21 16.89 4.23
C VAL A 166 15.16 18.40 4.21
N ASP A 167 14.34 18.98 3.34
CA ASP A 167 14.11 20.42 3.42
C ASP A 167 13.36 20.71 4.71
N GLN A 168 14.02 21.36 5.67
CA GLN A 168 13.32 22.04 6.75
C GLN A 168 12.67 23.28 6.15
N LEU A 169 11.36 23.17 5.90
CA LEU A 169 10.55 24.34 5.60
C LEU A 169 10.53 25.22 6.86
N GLY A 170 10.55 26.55 6.68
CA GLY A 170 10.71 27.52 7.77
C GLY A 170 9.62 27.49 8.86
N ASP A 171 8.61 26.64 8.71
CA ASP A 171 7.52 26.37 9.67
C ASP A 171 7.75 25.10 10.52
N GLY A 172 8.90 24.43 10.39
CA GLY A 172 9.22 23.18 11.07
C GLY A 172 8.68 21.93 10.39
N SER A 173 8.01 22.07 9.23
CA SER A 173 7.67 20.92 8.37
C SER A 173 8.92 20.43 7.63
N ARG A 174 8.96 19.12 7.36
CA ARG A 174 10.06 18.46 6.66
C ARG A 174 9.53 17.79 5.41
N ARG A 175 10.26 17.85 4.30
CA ARG A 175 9.99 17.00 3.14
C ARG A 175 11.00 15.88 3.05
N ILE A 176 10.57 14.69 2.63
CA ILE A 176 11.48 13.57 2.33
C ILE A 176 11.13 13.08 0.93
N GLN A 177 12.11 13.11 0.02
CA GLN A 177 11.93 12.57 -1.31
C GLN A 177 12.51 11.17 -1.40
N VAL A 178 11.70 10.23 -1.88
CA VAL A 178 12.10 8.84 -2.13
C VAL A 178 11.90 8.53 -3.59
N ARG A 179 12.98 8.18 -4.28
CA ARG A 179 12.94 7.70 -5.66
C ARG A 179 13.17 6.20 -5.69
N VAL A 180 12.30 5.49 -6.39
CA VAL A 180 12.38 4.04 -6.61
C VAL A 180 12.51 3.77 -8.11
N GLU A 181 13.64 3.18 -8.50
CA GLU A 181 13.96 2.84 -9.90
C GLU A 181 13.66 1.35 -10.14
N GLY A 182 12.99 1.05 -11.25
CA GLY A 182 12.53 -0.30 -11.63
C GLY A 182 11.72 -1.02 -10.54
N PRO A 183 10.64 -0.40 -9.99
CA PRO A 183 9.82 -1.10 -9.02
C PRO A 183 9.08 -2.28 -9.65
N ALA A 184 8.94 -3.37 -8.90
CA ALA A 184 8.29 -4.61 -9.35
C ALA A 184 6.79 -4.46 -9.65
N ASN A 185 6.20 -3.28 -9.42
CA ASN A 185 4.78 -3.00 -9.62
C ASN A 185 4.52 -1.78 -10.54
N LEU A 186 5.49 -1.39 -11.37
CA LEU A 186 5.38 -0.15 -12.15
C LEU A 186 4.18 -0.17 -13.09
N TRP A 187 3.88 -1.30 -13.73
CA TRP A 187 2.75 -1.39 -14.65
C TRP A 187 1.42 -1.25 -13.90
N SER A 188 1.27 -1.88 -12.74
CA SER A 188 0.03 -1.80 -11.97
C SER A 188 -0.26 -0.39 -11.51
N VAL A 189 0.74 0.35 -11.03
CA VAL A 189 0.56 1.76 -10.64
C VAL A 189 0.08 2.59 -11.83
N ARG A 190 0.69 2.44 -13.01
CA ARG A 190 0.29 3.16 -14.23
C ARG A 190 -1.12 2.77 -14.70
N SER A 191 -1.44 1.49 -14.68
CA SER A 191 -2.74 0.95 -15.09
C SER A 191 -3.86 1.36 -14.13
N LEU A 192 -3.57 1.45 -12.83
CA LEU A 192 -4.50 1.98 -11.84
C LEU A 192 -4.72 3.50 -12.04
N ALA A 193 -3.66 4.24 -12.35
CA ALA A 193 -3.74 5.68 -12.53
C ALA A 193 -4.58 6.04 -13.77
N SER A 194 -4.40 5.30 -14.87
CA SER A 194 -5.24 5.47 -16.07
C SER A 194 -6.72 5.16 -15.81
N ARG A 195 -7.01 4.25 -14.87
CA ARG A 195 -8.37 3.92 -14.40
C ARG A 195 -8.89 4.86 -13.31
N ARG A 196 -8.11 5.89 -12.91
CA ARG A 196 -8.45 6.81 -11.82
C ARG A 196 -8.79 6.07 -10.52
N ALA A 197 -8.02 5.03 -10.22
CA ALA A 197 -8.09 4.33 -8.93
C ALA A 197 -7.80 5.32 -7.79
N SER A 198 -8.47 5.14 -6.64
CA SER A 198 -8.26 5.99 -5.46
C SER A 198 -7.06 5.53 -4.63
N VAL A 199 -6.66 4.26 -4.77
CA VAL A 199 -5.53 3.66 -4.05
C VAL A 199 -4.66 2.82 -4.99
N TYR A 200 -3.38 2.73 -4.65
CA TYR A 200 -2.33 2.04 -5.41
C TYR A 200 -1.51 1.16 -4.46
N ASN A 201 -0.92 0.08 -4.99
CA ASN A 201 0.00 -0.75 -4.19
C ASN A 201 1.37 -0.08 -4.02
N GLU A 202 1.44 1.08 -3.39
CA GLU A 202 2.69 1.82 -3.18
C GLU A 202 3.47 1.24 -1.98
N PHE A 203 3.73 -0.07 -1.98
CA PHE A 203 4.21 -0.83 -0.81
C PHE A 203 5.46 -0.24 -0.15
N LEU A 204 6.42 0.27 -0.94
CA LEU A 204 7.60 0.96 -0.44
C LEU A 204 7.23 2.26 0.28
N ALA A 205 6.34 3.06 -0.32
CA ALA A 205 5.90 4.32 0.27
C ALA A 205 5.03 4.10 1.51
N LEU A 206 4.16 3.07 1.48
CA LEU A 206 3.33 2.66 2.61
C LEU A 206 4.19 2.14 3.77
N ALA A 207 5.27 1.39 3.50
CA ALA A 207 6.21 0.97 4.53
C ALA A 207 6.93 2.16 5.18
N VAL A 208 7.38 3.11 4.35
CA VAL A 208 7.99 4.37 4.82
C VAL A 208 6.99 5.19 5.65
N LEU A 209 5.75 5.34 5.18
CA LEU A 209 4.68 6.01 5.91
C LEU A 209 4.45 5.36 7.28
N GLY A 210 4.39 4.03 7.34
CA GLY A 210 4.18 3.30 8.59
C GLY A 210 5.29 3.56 9.62
N PHE A 211 6.54 3.60 9.16
CA PHE A 211 7.69 3.96 10.01
C PHE A 211 7.65 5.41 10.50
N LEU A 212 7.32 6.36 9.62
CA LEU A 212 7.21 7.77 9.98
C LEU A 212 6.14 7.96 11.06
N LEU A 213 4.96 7.38 10.85
CA LEU A 213 3.86 7.43 11.82
C LEU A 213 4.24 6.77 13.15
N ALA A 214 4.89 5.60 13.12
CA ALA A 214 5.35 4.92 14.32
C ALA A 214 6.44 5.71 15.07
N SER A 215 7.23 6.51 14.36
CA SER A 215 8.25 7.41 14.90
C SER A 215 7.68 8.74 15.41
N GLY A 216 6.35 8.88 15.48
CA GLY A 216 5.68 10.10 15.92
C GLY A 216 5.80 11.26 14.93
N VAL A 217 6.09 10.98 13.65
CA VAL A 217 6.16 11.96 12.56
C VAL A 217 4.88 11.83 11.72
N PRO A 218 3.88 12.71 11.91
CA PRO A 218 2.72 12.72 11.03
C PRO A 218 3.19 12.96 9.60
N SER A 219 2.72 12.14 8.66
CA SER A 219 3.18 12.24 7.28
C SER A 219 2.08 11.87 6.31
N THR A 220 2.13 12.51 5.15
CA THR A 220 1.39 12.11 3.96
C THR A 220 2.36 12.05 2.79
N PHE A 221 1.97 11.43 1.69
CA PHE A 221 2.82 11.42 0.50
C PHE A 221 2.02 11.54 -0.78
N ALA A 222 2.66 12.14 -1.78
CA ALA A 222 2.21 12.15 -3.15
C ALA A 222 3.19 11.35 -4.01
N SER A 223 2.71 10.76 -5.10
CA SER A 223 3.54 10.01 -6.04
C SER A 223 3.51 10.60 -7.44
N LYS A 224 4.65 10.51 -8.13
CA LYS A 224 4.81 10.79 -9.55
C LYS A 224 5.51 9.59 -10.18
N TYR A 225 5.07 9.18 -11.36
CA TYR A 225 5.61 8.02 -12.04
C TYR A 225 6.18 8.42 -13.40
N SER A 226 7.27 7.78 -13.77
CA SER A 226 7.89 7.86 -15.09
C SER A 226 7.82 6.49 -15.78
N ASP A 227 8.51 6.35 -16.91
CA ASP A 227 8.60 5.05 -17.60
C ASP A 227 9.44 4.02 -16.84
N THR A 228 10.29 4.44 -15.90
CA THR A 228 11.24 3.57 -15.20
C THR A 228 11.29 3.76 -13.69
N SER A 229 10.63 4.78 -13.15
CA SER A 229 10.69 5.11 -11.72
C SER A 229 9.37 5.57 -11.14
N ILE A 230 9.26 5.48 -9.81
CA ILE A 230 8.25 6.16 -9.02
C ILE A 230 8.97 7.05 -8.01
N ASP A 231 8.59 8.32 -7.98
CA ASP A 231 9.06 9.33 -7.05
C ASP A 231 7.95 9.61 -6.03
N TYR A 232 8.26 9.45 -4.75
CA TYR A 232 7.38 9.73 -3.62
C TYR A 232 7.89 10.98 -2.90
N ASP A 233 6.99 11.95 -2.70
CA ASP A 233 7.26 13.17 -1.95
C ASP A 233 6.46 13.11 -0.64
N PHE A 234 7.16 12.93 0.48
CA PHE A 234 6.57 12.86 1.81
C PHE A 234 6.55 14.24 2.46
N ASP A 235 5.36 14.71 2.82
CA ASP A 235 5.18 15.90 3.66
C ASP A 235 5.06 15.48 5.12
N CYS A 236 6.10 15.78 5.90
CA CYS A 236 6.19 15.52 7.33
C CYS A 236 5.89 16.82 8.10
N SER A 237 4.61 17.15 8.24
CA SER A 237 4.18 18.33 8.98
C SER A 237 3.72 17.98 10.40
N THR A 238 3.96 18.87 11.36
CA THR A 238 3.50 18.70 12.75
C THR A 238 2.01 19.00 12.92
N LYS A 239 1.34 19.53 11.87
CA LYS A 239 -0.09 19.86 11.90
C LYS A 239 -0.89 18.78 11.19
N ARG A 240 -1.69 18.03 11.96
CA ARG A 240 -2.83 17.29 11.41
C ARG A 240 -3.82 18.31 10.85
N THR A 241 -3.94 18.38 9.51
CA THR A 241 -5.13 18.90 8.85
C THR A 241 -6.26 17.89 8.91
#